data_AF-A0A7Y3C943-F1
#
_entry.id   AF-A0A7Y3C943-F1
#
_cell.length_a   1.000
_cell.length_b   1.000
_cell.length_c   1.000
_cell.angle_alpha   90.00
_cell.angle_beta   90.00
_cell.angle_gamma   90.00
#
_symmetry.space_group_name_H-M   'P 1'
#
loop_
_entity.id
_entity.type
_entity.pdbx_description
1 polymer ?
#
loop_
_entity_poly.entity_id
_entity_poly.type
_entity_poly.pdbx_seq_one_letter_code
_entity_poly.pdbx_strand_id
1 'polypeptide(L)' 'GAYCFTMASNYNSRYRPAEILWYNGKPHLIRARESFEDIVRNQVDHPSLFQPQQDKVIAK' A
#
# COMPACT_ATOMS: atom_id res chain seq x y z
N GLY A 1 -14.58 16.31 5.61
CA GLY A 1 -15.09 16.14 6.99
C GLY A 1 -15.91 14.89 7.08
N ALA A 2 -17.15 14.92 6.59
CA ALA A 2 -17.98 13.72 6.48
C ALA A 2 -17.76 13.00 5.14
N TYR A 3 -17.80 11.67 5.14
CA TYR A 3 -17.83 10.78 3.97
C TYR A 3 -16.66 10.86 2.97
N CYS A 4 -15.66 11.72 3.16
CA CYS A 4 -14.49 11.79 2.28
C CYS A 4 -13.50 10.66 2.59
N PHE A 5 -12.71 10.83 3.65
CA PHE A 5 -11.65 9.88 4.00
C PHE A 5 -12.21 8.49 4.32
N THR A 6 -13.41 8.41 4.89
CA THR A 6 -14.09 7.16 5.20
C THR A 6 -14.43 6.34 3.95
N MET A 7 -14.56 6.97 2.78
CA MET A 7 -14.79 6.29 1.49
C MET A 7 -13.54 6.28 0.60
N ALA A 8 -12.40 6.78 1.09
CA ALA A 8 -11.15 6.77 0.33
C ALA A 8 -10.63 5.33 0.13
N SER A 9 -10.20 5.03 -1.09
CA SER A 9 -9.71 3.71 -1.50
C SER A 9 -8.35 3.82 -2.17
N ASN A 10 -7.64 2.70 -2.27
CA ASN A 10 -6.35 2.56 -2.95
C ASN A 10 -6.49 2.30 -4.45
N TYR A 11 -7.61 2.71 -5.07
CA TYR A 11 -7.81 2.56 -6.51
C TYR A 11 -6.65 3.18 -7.31
N ASN A 12 -6.24 2.49 -8.38
CA ASN A 12 -5.02 2.79 -9.16
C ASN A 12 -3.72 2.75 -8.32
N SER A 13 -3.67 1.91 -7.29
CA SER A 13 -2.51 1.80 -6.39
C SER A 13 -2.08 3.14 -5.80
N ARG A 14 -3.05 4.05 -5.58
CA ARG A 14 -2.78 5.37 -4.99
C ARG A 14 -2.76 5.26 -3.47
N TYR A 15 -1.83 5.99 -2.85
CA TYR A 15 -1.75 6.12 -1.41
C TYR A 15 -2.88 6.98 -0.86
N ARG A 16 -3.53 6.54 0.22
CA ARG A 16 -4.42 7.45 0.96
C ARG A 16 -3.62 8.60 1.58
N PRO A 17 -4.13 9.84 1.50
CA PRO A 17 -3.38 11.01 1.93
C PRO A 17 -3.24 11.07 3.46
N ALA A 18 -2.31 11.90 3.93
CA ALA A 18 -2.24 12.27 5.33
C ALA A 18 -3.39 13.22 5.69
N GLU A 19 -3.89 13.14 6.92
CA GLU A 19 -4.86 14.08 7.47
C GLU A 19 -4.20 14.90 8.58
N ILE A 20 -4.42 16.23 8.53
CA ILE A 20 -3.86 17.19 9.48
C ILE A 20 -5.02 17.85 10.23
N LEU A 21 -4.93 17.84 11.55
CA LEU A 21 -5.76 18.65 12.43
C LEU A 21 -5.02 19.94 12.74
N TRP A 22 -5.61 21.07 12.36
CA TRP A 22 -5.11 22.37 12.80
C TRP A 22 -5.72 22.70 14.18
N TYR A 23 -4.88 22.83 15.21
CA TYR A 23 -5.33 23.10 16.57
C TYR A 23 -4.36 24.03 17.30
N ASN A 24 -4.89 25.05 17.99
CA ASN A 24 -4.10 26.05 18.72
C ASN A 24 -2.94 26.66 17.92
N GLY A 25 -3.17 26.95 16.63
CA GLY A 25 -2.15 27.53 15.74
C GLY A 25 -1.03 26.56 15.33
N LYS A 26 -1.19 25.25 15.60
CA LYS A 26 -0.22 24.21 15.24
C LYS A 26 -0.88 23.12 14.39
N PRO A 27 -0.17 22.61 13.36
CA PRO A 27 -0.61 21.42 12.63
C PRO A 27 -0.27 20.15 13.42
N HIS A 28 -1.25 19.27 13.58
CA HIS A 28 -1.10 17.95 14.18
C HIS A 28 -1.41 16.88 13.14
N LEU A 29 -0.48 15.95 12.91
CA LEU A 29 -0.72 14.81 12.04
C LEU A 29 -1.63 13.82 12.77
N ILE A 30 -2.89 13.71 12.34
CA ILE A 30 -3.86 12.77 12.93
C ILE A 30 -3.90 11.45 12.19
N ARG A 31 -3.46 11.44 10.92
CA ARG A 31 -3.34 10.21 10.14
C ARG A 31 -2.18 10.32 9.16
N ALA A 32 -1.29 9.32 9.17
CA ALA A 32 -0.17 9.24 8.24
C ALA A 32 -0.63 8.90 6.82
N ARG A 33 0.12 9.38 5.82
CA ARG A 33 -0.02 8.94 4.43
C ARG A 33 0.43 7.48 4.33
N GLU A 34 -0.26 6.69 3.53
CA GLU A 34 0.13 5.30 3.26
C GLU A 34 1.39 5.20 2.39
N SER A 35 2.15 4.13 2.59
CA SER A 35 3.27 3.76 1.72
C SER A 35 2.87 2.66 0.73
N PHE A 36 3.81 2.21 -0.10
CA PHE A 36 3.59 1.10 -1.02
C PHE A 36 3.43 -0.23 -0.27
N GLU A 37 4.21 -0.42 0.79
CA GLU A 37 4.16 -1.58 1.67
C GLU A 37 2.76 -1.76 2.26
N ASP A 38 2.08 -0.66 2.62
CA ASP A 38 0.72 -0.69 3.15
C ASP A 38 -0.30 -1.24 2.14
N ILE A 39 -0.07 -1.02 0.83
CA ILE A 39 -0.94 -1.51 -0.25
C ILE A 39 -0.74 -3.02 -0.45
N VAL A 40 0.51 -3.49 -0.39
CA VAL A 40 0.85 -4.89 -0.68
C VAL A 40 0.83 -5.79 0.55
N ARG A 41 0.70 -5.25 1.76
CA ARG A 41 0.81 -6.00 3.04
C ARG A 41 -0.06 -7.25 3.18
N ASN A 42 -1.19 -7.32 2.46
CA ASN A 42 -2.12 -8.44 2.50
C ASN A 42 -2.05 -9.32 1.25
N GLN A 43 -1.14 -9.04 0.33
CA GLN A 43 -0.92 -9.88 -0.85
C GLN A 43 -0.06 -11.08 -0.42
N VAL A 44 -0.57 -12.29 -0.69
CA VAL A 44 0.14 -13.53 -0.44
C VAL A 44 0.39 -14.22 -1.77
N ASP A 45 1.64 -14.57 -2.02
CA ASP A 45 2.02 -15.29 -3.21
C ASP A 45 1.51 -16.74 -3.14
N HIS A 46 0.95 -17.21 -4.24
CA HIS A 46 0.54 -18.61 -4.33
C HIS A 46 1.79 -19.49 -4.57
N PRO A 47 2.02 -20.55 -3.77
CA PRO A 47 3.24 -21.37 -3.85
C PRO A 47 3.53 -22.00 -5.22
N SER A 48 2.51 -22.20 -6.05
CA SER A 48 2.68 -22.81 -7.37
C SER A 48 3.05 -21.84 -8.49
N LEU A 49 2.92 -20.52 -8.29
CA LEU A 49 3.12 -19.54 -9.37
C LEU A 49 4.54 -19.00 -9.45
N PHE A 50 5.24 -18.97 -8.31
CA PHE A 50 6.59 -18.41 -8.20
C PHE A 50 7.63 -19.49 -7.88
N GLN A 51 7.44 -20.70 -8.42
CA GLN A 51 8.45 -21.73 -8.31
C GLN A 51 9.70 -21.31 -9.08
N PRO A 52 10.90 -21.51 -8.50
CA PRO A 52 12.14 -21.28 -9.24
C PRO A 52 12.15 -22.21 -10.45
N GLN A 53 12.16 -21.62 -11.65
CA GLN A 53 12.28 -22.37 -12.89
C GLN A 53 13.64 -23.09 -12.87
N GLN A 54 13.64 -24.42 -12.89
CA GLN A 54 14.87 -25.19 -13.04
C GLN A 54 15.44 -24.90 -14.43
N ASP A 55 16.48 -24.08 -14.48
CA ASP A 55 17.31 -23.91 -15.67
C ASP A 55 17.92 -25.27 -16.02
N LYS A 56 17.26 -26.04 -16.89
CA LYS A 56 17.89 -27.15 -17.59
C LYS A 56 18.90 -26.52 -18.54
N VAL A 57 20.10 -26.25 -18.02
CA VAL A 57 21.28 -26.00 -18.84
C VAL A 57 21.53 -27.29 -19.61
N ILE A 58 21.00 -27.36 -20.83
CA ILE A 58 21.32 -28.41 -21.78
C ILE A 58 22.79 -28.18 -22.15
N ALA A 59 23.68 -28.88 -21.46
CA ALA A 59 25.07 -28.99 -21.88
C ALA A 59 25.07 -29.63 -23.28
N LYS A 60 25.39 -28.81 -24.28
CA LYS A 60 25.77 -29.24 -25.62
C LYS A 60 27.28 -29.23 -25.73
#